data_AF-A0A517QBR5-F1
#
_entry.id   AF-A0A517QBR5-F1
#
_cell.length_a   1.000
_cell.length_b   1.000
_cell.length_c   1.000
_cell.angle_alpha   90.00
_cell.angle_beta   90.00
_cell.angle_gamma   90.00
#
_symmetry.space_group_name_H-M   'P 1'
#
loop_
_entity.id
_entity.type
_entity.pdbx_description
1 polymer ?
#
loop_
_entity_poly.entity_id
_entity_poly.type
_entity_poly.pdbx_seq_one_letter_code
_entity_poly.pdbx_strand_id
1 'polypeptide(L)'
;MAWPELSIEDFPPRRDDEPSSLRQDIIDELSDHFACALNRELHKNPDEQVARRRVLEQFGDPIKIARQLWLDAMKERIMSQRILTGMSAVMAVCCILVVVIAWLMMKESQLVNHQLLEQMALIADRPQPVATNEVDQQILEQLEELNQKQGSLENTSGIGMNQVSFQLIEDQNGQKPAVGFKGTLTKSGGKTDPFSIEAVSDEKGNLDFGKLPWGTYFLNLVAPWNEYYTKPQVTIIPGRDYSETIDCPAAPPREVAIHFDVNLSEKMLPEDRVLICDFRQARYMGGGMEDNNYYFNITRMVDDCSWTMAQYQPMSPSGVYLVDSKNQVSACPLTSQGEFESILLDSIAFKPAVNFPQGDYCLPVMYLIRKQDLSRLSEVSSARQYLVVTKRKPGSVLFNPARSSQRAGSEYFAGGGMAQFRTSVVLIPFNDKAETFEPKTSVSWIDYISHTEQIYGLELKQTLNYSAKPDEKNIWEINLSELEQTFEIEK
;
A
#
# COMPACT_ATOMS: atom_id res chain seq x y z
N MET A 1 -47.60 30.89 -14.09
CA MET A 1 -48.50 30.23 -13.11
C MET A 1 -47.81 30.30 -11.77
N ALA A 2 -48.42 30.91 -10.75
CA ALA A 2 -47.78 31.11 -9.45
C ALA A 2 -48.00 29.87 -8.55
N TRP A 3 -46.97 29.04 -8.44
CA TRP A 3 -46.79 28.04 -7.37
C TRP A 3 -46.46 28.79 -6.06
N PRO A 4 -46.72 28.26 -4.84
CA PRO A 4 -46.32 28.96 -3.62
C PRO A 4 -44.84 29.37 -3.67
N GLU A 5 -44.60 30.67 -3.48
CA GLU A 5 -43.27 31.28 -3.52
C GLU A 5 -42.49 30.82 -2.29
N LEU A 6 -41.51 29.92 -2.50
CA LEU A 6 -40.51 29.59 -1.49
C LEU A 6 -39.64 30.84 -1.28
N SER A 7 -39.53 31.28 -0.03
CA SER A 7 -38.68 32.41 0.33
C SER A 7 -37.39 31.93 1.00
N ILE A 8 -36.35 32.73 0.89
CA ILE A 8 -35.10 32.55 1.65
C ILE A 8 -35.37 32.55 3.16
N GLU A 9 -36.45 33.21 3.61
CA GLU A 9 -36.90 33.26 5.00
C GLU A 9 -37.44 31.92 5.53
N ASP A 10 -37.78 30.97 4.63
CA ASP A 10 -38.29 29.65 5.03
C ASP A 10 -37.19 28.67 5.48
N PHE A 11 -35.92 29.03 5.23
CA PHE A 11 -34.74 28.25 5.61
C PHE A 11 -34.26 28.54 7.05
N PRO A 12 -33.48 27.64 7.68
CA PRO A 12 -32.85 27.92 8.96
C PRO A 12 -31.97 29.19 8.96
N PRO A 13 -31.61 29.75 10.13
CA PRO A 13 -30.74 30.92 10.21
C PRO A 13 -29.43 30.74 9.44
N ARG A 14 -28.96 31.82 8.79
CA ARG A 14 -27.76 31.81 7.95
C ARG A 14 -26.52 31.48 8.77
N ARG A 15 -25.70 30.58 8.24
CA ARG A 15 -24.39 30.24 8.81
C ARG A 15 -23.27 30.90 8.01
N ASP A 16 -22.15 31.16 8.68
CA ASP A 16 -20.97 31.78 8.06
C ASP A 16 -20.30 30.86 7.02
N ASP A 17 -20.46 29.54 7.15
CA ASP A 17 -19.89 28.51 6.26
C ASP A 17 -20.84 28.04 5.15
N GLU A 18 -22.01 28.66 5.06
CA GLU A 18 -23.03 28.36 4.06
C GLU A 18 -22.68 28.98 2.70
N PRO A 19 -22.67 28.20 1.60
CA PRO A 19 -22.45 28.75 0.27
C PRO A 19 -23.50 29.82 -0.07
N SER A 20 -23.04 30.94 -0.66
CA SER A 20 -23.91 32.08 -0.93
C SER A 20 -25.05 31.78 -1.92
N SER A 21 -24.89 30.79 -2.79
CA SER A 21 -25.90 30.37 -3.77
C SER A 21 -26.84 29.28 -3.28
N LEU A 22 -26.47 28.51 -2.23
CA LEU A 22 -27.15 27.25 -1.87
C LEU A 22 -28.66 27.41 -1.68
N ARG A 23 -29.09 28.47 -1.00
CA ARG A 23 -30.54 28.71 -0.77
C ARG A 23 -31.27 29.02 -2.07
N GLN A 24 -30.66 29.83 -2.93
CA GLN A 24 -31.26 30.19 -4.21
C GLN A 24 -31.29 28.98 -5.15
N ASP A 25 -30.23 28.18 -5.18
CA ASP A 25 -30.14 26.95 -5.96
C ASP A 25 -31.24 25.96 -5.56
N ILE A 26 -31.51 25.79 -4.25
CA ILE A 26 -32.60 24.93 -3.75
C ILE A 26 -33.98 25.50 -4.14
N ILE A 27 -34.18 26.82 -4.03
CA ILE A 27 -35.44 27.47 -4.38
C ILE A 27 -35.72 27.32 -5.88
N ASP A 28 -34.72 27.56 -6.72
CA ASP A 28 -34.85 27.53 -8.18
C ASP A 28 -35.15 26.10 -8.66
N GLU A 29 -34.39 25.11 -8.17
CA GLU A 29 -34.56 23.71 -8.55
C GLU A 29 -35.92 23.15 -8.10
N LEU A 30 -36.33 23.44 -6.86
CA LEU A 30 -37.66 23.04 -6.38
C LEU A 30 -38.76 23.73 -7.17
N SER A 31 -38.63 25.02 -7.45
CA SER A 31 -39.63 25.77 -8.20
C SER A 31 -39.80 25.21 -9.61
N ASP A 32 -38.70 24.84 -10.28
CA ASP A 32 -38.76 24.21 -11.60
C ASP A 32 -39.42 22.83 -11.56
N HIS A 33 -39.04 21.97 -10.61
CA HIS A 33 -39.64 20.65 -10.44
C HIS A 33 -41.14 20.72 -10.13
N PHE A 34 -41.56 21.63 -9.25
CA PHE A 34 -42.97 21.80 -8.92
C PHE A 34 -43.77 22.40 -10.09
N ALA A 35 -43.20 23.33 -10.85
CA ALA A 35 -43.82 23.86 -12.07
C ALA A 35 -43.98 22.78 -13.15
N CYS A 36 -42.96 21.95 -13.35
CA CYS A 36 -43.00 20.80 -14.25
C CYS A 36 -44.06 19.77 -13.81
N ALA A 37 -44.14 19.46 -12.52
CA ALA A 37 -45.12 18.54 -11.96
C ALA A 37 -46.55 19.07 -12.10
N LEU A 38 -46.78 20.37 -11.83
CA LEU A 38 -48.08 21.00 -12.03
C LEU A 38 -48.50 20.98 -13.49
N ASN A 39 -47.60 21.34 -14.41
CA ASN A 39 -47.90 21.29 -15.85
C ASN A 39 -48.29 19.87 -16.27
N ARG A 40 -47.59 18.84 -15.78
CA ARG A 40 -47.92 17.44 -16.08
C ARG A 40 -49.30 17.03 -15.57
N GLU A 41 -49.71 17.50 -14.38
CA GLU A 41 -51.04 17.21 -13.85
C GLU A 41 -52.15 18.01 -14.54
N LEU A 42 -51.88 19.26 -14.95
CA LEU A 42 -52.82 20.07 -15.73
C LEU A 42 -53.14 19.46 -17.10
N HIS A 43 -52.20 18.73 -17.71
CA HIS A 43 -52.45 17.98 -18.95
C HIS A 43 -53.40 16.78 -18.73
N LYS A 44 -53.48 16.25 -17.50
CA LYS A 44 -54.37 15.14 -17.15
C LYS A 44 -55.72 15.63 -16.62
N ASN A 45 -55.75 16.75 -15.92
CA ASN A 45 -56.94 17.36 -15.35
C ASN A 45 -56.89 18.88 -15.51
N PRO A 46 -57.80 19.50 -16.28
CA PRO A 46 -57.82 20.94 -16.50
C PRO A 46 -58.11 21.78 -15.24
N ASP A 47 -58.59 21.15 -14.16
CA ASP A 47 -58.84 21.85 -12.89
C ASP A 47 -57.53 22.09 -12.12
N GLU A 48 -57.10 23.35 -12.10
CA GLU A 48 -55.88 23.80 -11.45
C GLU A 48 -55.86 23.55 -9.94
N GLN A 49 -57.00 23.63 -9.25
CA GLN A 49 -57.07 23.41 -7.80
C GLN A 49 -56.85 21.92 -7.46
N VAL A 50 -57.38 21.03 -8.30
CA VAL A 50 -57.21 19.59 -8.14
C VAL A 50 -55.79 19.17 -8.53
N ALA A 51 -55.23 19.73 -9.61
CA ALA A 51 -53.86 19.46 -10.04
C ALA A 51 -52.84 19.89 -8.98
N ARG A 52 -52.97 21.10 -8.42
CA ARG A 52 -52.11 21.58 -7.32
C ARG A 52 -52.15 20.66 -6.10
N ARG A 53 -53.35 20.24 -5.69
CA ARG A 53 -53.52 19.34 -4.53
C ARG A 53 -52.82 18.01 -4.73
N ARG A 54 -52.95 17.39 -5.91
CA ARG A 54 -52.31 16.11 -6.22
C ARG A 54 -50.78 16.21 -6.25
N VAL A 55 -50.24 17.29 -6.79
CA VAL A 55 -48.79 17.53 -6.77
C VAL A 55 -48.28 17.67 -5.33
N LEU A 56 -48.99 18.39 -4.45
CA LEU A 56 -48.62 18.50 -3.03
C LEU A 56 -48.78 17.17 -2.28
N GLU A 57 -49.78 16.35 -2.61
CA GLU A 57 -49.94 15.00 -2.05
C GLU A 57 -48.81 14.05 -2.48
N GLN A 58 -48.31 14.21 -3.71
CA GLN A 58 -47.26 13.34 -4.27
C GLN A 58 -45.84 13.77 -3.88
N PHE A 59 -45.54 15.06 -3.92
CA PHE A 59 -44.21 15.60 -3.62
C PHE A 59 -44.04 15.95 -2.14
N GLY A 60 -45.12 16.32 -1.45
CA GLY A 60 -45.10 16.80 -0.08
C GLY A 60 -45.04 18.32 0.02
N ASP A 61 -44.86 18.81 1.26
CA ASP A 61 -44.79 20.23 1.58
C ASP A 61 -43.45 20.83 1.11
N PRO A 62 -43.46 21.80 0.17
CA PRO A 62 -42.24 22.36 -0.43
C PRO A 62 -41.29 22.96 0.61
N ILE A 63 -41.81 23.53 1.70
CA ILE A 63 -40.99 24.13 2.76
C ILE A 63 -40.23 23.05 3.54
N LYS A 64 -40.87 21.89 3.78
CA LYS A 64 -40.22 20.78 4.49
C LYS A 64 -39.11 20.17 3.64
N ILE A 65 -39.34 20.01 2.34
CA ILE A 65 -38.35 19.47 1.40
C ILE A 65 -37.16 20.42 1.28
N ALA A 66 -37.40 21.72 1.14
CA ALA A 66 -36.34 22.73 1.10
C ALA A 66 -35.43 22.69 2.34
N ARG A 67 -36.03 22.55 3.53
CA ARG A 67 -35.28 22.40 4.79
C ARG A 67 -34.47 21.10 4.86
N GLN A 68 -35.01 20.01 4.33
CA GLN A 68 -34.31 18.73 4.30
C GLN A 68 -33.10 18.77 3.36
N LEU A 69 -33.28 19.30 2.14
CA LEU A 69 -32.18 19.48 1.18
C LEU A 69 -31.08 20.39 1.72
N TRP A 70 -31.45 21.46 2.43
CA TRP A 70 -30.49 22.33 3.11
C TRP A 70 -29.70 21.58 4.19
N LEU A 71 -30.37 20.75 5.02
CA LEU A 71 -29.71 19.97 6.06
C LEU A 71 -28.77 18.93 5.45
N ASP A 72 -29.17 18.24 4.39
CA ASP A 72 -28.34 17.23 3.73
C ASP A 72 -27.10 17.86 3.08
N ALA A 73 -27.23 19.01 2.42
CA ALA A 73 -26.10 19.75 1.86
C ALA A 73 -25.13 20.28 2.93
N MET A 74 -25.63 20.67 4.10
CA MET A 74 -24.82 21.20 5.20
C MET A 74 -24.25 20.11 6.13
N LYS A 75 -24.77 18.87 6.08
CA LYS A 75 -24.44 17.77 6.99
C LYS A 75 -22.95 17.42 6.97
N GLU A 76 -22.34 17.35 5.79
CA GLU A 76 -20.92 17.03 5.65
C GLU A 76 -20.02 18.11 6.28
N ARG A 77 -20.36 19.38 6.07
CA ARG A 77 -19.61 20.52 6.63
C ARG A 77 -19.72 20.58 8.16
N ILE A 78 -20.93 20.34 8.69
CA ILE A 78 -21.20 20.29 10.12
C ILE A 78 -20.44 19.11 10.78
N MET A 79 -20.38 17.95 10.13
CA MET A 79 -19.57 16.82 10.64
C MET A 79 -18.07 17.09 10.56
N SER A 80 -17.59 17.67 9.46
CA SER A 80 -16.17 17.99 9.28
C SER A 80 -15.65 18.98 10.34
N GLN A 81 -16.42 20.02 10.67
CA GLN A 81 -16.03 20.97 11.73
C GLN A 81 -15.98 20.32 13.11
N ARG A 82 -16.93 19.43 13.43
CA ARG A 82 -16.96 18.73 14.73
C ARG A 82 -15.77 17.78 14.89
N ILE A 83 -15.41 17.05 13.82
CA ILE A 83 -14.23 16.16 13.82
C ILE A 83 -12.93 16.97 13.94
N LEU A 84 -12.79 18.06 13.18
CA LEU A 84 -11.60 18.90 13.21
C LEU A 84 -11.38 19.55 14.58
N THR A 85 -12.47 20.03 15.22
CA THR A 85 -12.40 20.60 16.56
C THR A 85 -12.01 19.54 17.60
N GLY A 86 -12.55 18.33 17.47
CA GLY A 86 -12.19 17.18 18.31
C GLY A 86 -10.71 16.80 18.18
N MET A 87 -10.19 16.68 16.95
CA MET A 87 -8.77 16.38 16.71
C MET A 87 -7.84 17.49 17.23
N SER A 88 -8.22 18.75 17.07
CA SER A 88 -7.41 19.89 17.54
C SER A 88 -7.30 19.89 19.06
N ALA A 89 -8.38 19.56 19.78
CA ALA A 89 -8.36 19.43 21.23
C ALA A 89 -7.45 18.28 21.70
N VAL A 90 -7.51 17.13 21.03
CA VAL A 90 -6.63 15.98 21.33
C VAL A 90 -5.17 16.34 21.10
N MET A 91 -4.85 16.98 19.98
CA MET A 91 -3.49 17.44 19.68
C MET A 91 -2.96 18.43 20.72
N ALA A 92 -3.80 19.36 21.19
CA ALA A 92 -3.41 20.28 22.25
C ALA A 92 -3.07 19.55 23.57
N VAL A 93 -3.87 18.55 23.95
CA VAL A 93 -3.61 17.73 25.14
C VAL A 93 -2.31 16.94 25.00
N CYS A 94 -2.04 16.34 23.83
CA CYS A 94 -0.78 15.65 23.56
C CYS A 94 0.44 16.59 23.64
N CYS A 95 0.34 17.80 23.08
CA CYS A 95 1.41 18.79 23.17
C CYS A 95 1.69 19.21 24.62
N ILE A 96 0.65 19.43 25.43
CA ILE A 96 0.80 19.74 26.85
C ILE A 96 1.47 18.59 27.60
N LEU A 97 1.07 17.34 27.32
CA LEU A 97 1.70 16.15 27.92
C LEU A 97 3.19 16.06 27.59
N VAL A 98 3.58 16.29 26.34
CA VAL A 98 5.00 16.27 25.93
C VAL A 98 5.80 17.35 26.66
N VAL A 99 5.25 18.56 26.79
CA VAL A 99 5.92 19.64 27.52
C VAL A 99 6.07 19.32 29.02
N VAL A 100 5.05 18.72 29.63
CA VAL A 100 5.09 18.29 31.04
C VAL A 100 6.14 17.19 31.23
N ILE A 101 6.19 16.19 30.34
CA ILE A 101 7.19 15.11 30.40
C ILE A 101 8.61 15.68 30.21
N ALA A 102 8.81 16.56 29.23
CA ALA A 102 10.11 17.20 29.01
C ALA A 102 10.56 18.03 30.22
N TRP A 103 9.64 18.74 30.88
CA TRP A 103 9.91 19.49 32.09
C TRP A 103 10.31 18.58 33.26
N LEU A 104 9.61 17.45 33.44
CA LEU A 104 9.94 16.45 34.47
C LEU A 104 11.33 15.85 34.24
N MET A 105 11.66 15.48 33.00
CA MET A 105 12.98 14.96 32.64
C MET A 105 14.08 16.00 32.86
N MET A 106 13.82 17.28 32.56
CA MET A 106 14.79 18.35 32.77
C MET A 106 15.03 18.59 34.27
N LYS A 107 13.99 18.47 35.11
CA LYS A 107 14.11 18.58 36.57
C LYS A 107 14.94 17.43 37.15
N GLU A 108 14.75 16.21 36.67
CA GLU A 108 15.57 15.05 37.07
C GLU A 108 17.03 15.22 36.62
N SER A 109 17.27 15.71 35.40
CA SER A 109 18.62 15.97 34.90
C SER A 109 19.37 17.03 35.71
N GLN A 110 18.68 18.10 36.14
CA GLN A 110 19.29 19.12 37.01
C GLN A 110 19.72 18.56 38.37
N LEU A 111 18.92 17.64 38.94
CA LEU A 111 19.22 17.01 40.21
C LEU A 111 20.44 16.09 40.10
N VAL A 112 20.52 15.30 39.03
CA VAL A 112 21.67 14.44 38.74
C VAL A 112 22.93 15.26 38.47
N ASN A 113 22.84 16.35 37.69
CA ASN A 113 23.98 17.22 37.41
C ASN A 113 24.48 17.95 38.67
N HIS A 114 23.59 18.32 39.59
CA HIS A 114 24.00 18.91 40.86
C HIS A 114 24.74 17.91 41.76
N GLN A 115 24.25 16.67 41.85
CA GLN A 115 24.94 15.61 42.62
C GLN A 115 26.32 15.30 42.05
N LEU A 116 26.46 15.34 40.72
CA LEU A 116 27.73 15.10 40.03
C LEU A 116 28.74 16.25 40.27
N LEU A 117 28.26 17.50 40.30
CA LEU A 117 29.07 18.67 40.66
C LEU A 117 29.46 18.69 42.13
N GLU A 118 28.58 18.26 43.05
CA GLU A 118 28.90 18.11 44.47
C GLU A 118 29.96 17.02 44.69
N GLN A 119 29.88 15.89 43.98
CA GLN A 119 30.92 14.86 44.03
C GLN A 119 32.26 15.38 43.51
N MET A 120 32.28 16.20 42.46
CA MET A 120 33.50 16.84 41.97
C MET A 120 34.06 17.89 42.92
N ALA A 121 33.21 18.68 43.59
CA ALA A 121 33.63 19.65 44.59
C ALA A 121 34.25 18.97 45.83
N LEU A 122 33.68 17.85 46.28
CA LEU A 122 34.23 17.03 47.38
C LEU A 122 35.58 16.38 47.05
N ILE A 123 35.87 16.16 45.76
CA ILE A 123 37.18 15.67 45.29
C ILE A 123 38.20 16.81 45.18
N ALA A 124 37.76 18.01 44.80
CA ALA A 124 38.62 19.18 44.65
C ALA A 124 39.07 19.80 45.99
N ASP A 125 38.32 19.59 47.09
CA ASP A 125 38.57 20.22 48.40
C ASP A 125 39.37 19.34 49.39
N ARG A 126 39.96 18.23 48.93
CA ARG A 126 40.84 17.40 49.78
C ARG A 126 42.22 18.06 49.94
N PRO A 127 42.69 18.36 51.18
CA PRO A 127 44.05 18.82 51.39
C PRO A 127 45.03 17.68 51.09
N GLN A 128 46.10 17.97 50.34
CA GLN A 128 47.20 17.03 50.12
C GLN A 128 47.83 16.61 51.45
N PRO A 129 47.83 15.31 51.83
CA PRO A 129 48.60 14.85 52.96
C PRO A 129 50.02 14.46 52.53
N VAL A 130 50.95 14.80 53.42
CA VAL A 130 52.38 14.46 53.36
C VAL A 130 52.56 12.95 53.52
N ALA A 131 53.49 12.42 52.74
CA ALA A 131 53.81 11.01 52.55
C ALA A 131 54.12 10.20 53.83
N THR A 132 53.57 8.99 53.90
CA THR A 132 54.07 7.90 54.76
C THR A 132 54.04 6.56 54.00
N ASN A 133 55.23 6.01 53.79
CA ASN A 133 55.61 5.02 52.78
C ASN A 133 55.02 3.59 52.89
N GLU A 134 54.10 3.29 53.81
CA GLU A 134 53.55 1.93 53.95
C GLU A 134 52.13 1.78 53.38
N VAL A 135 51.36 2.87 53.32
CA VAL A 135 50.00 2.85 52.73
C VAL A 135 50.06 2.94 51.20
N ASP A 136 51.12 3.55 50.67
CA ASP A 136 51.31 3.73 49.22
C ASP A 136 51.53 2.39 48.49
N GLN A 137 52.17 1.39 49.11
CA GLN A 137 52.36 0.08 48.44
C GLN A 137 51.04 -0.70 48.29
N GLN A 138 50.17 -0.67 49.30
CA GLN A 138 48.85 -1.31 49.20
C GLN A 138 47.91 -0.57 48.26
N ILE A 139 47.97 0.77 48.23
CA ILE A 139 47.18 1.57 47.30
C ILE A 139 47.70 1.43 45.86
N LEU A 140 49.02 1.29 45.66
CA LEU A 140 49.61 1.02 44.35
C LEU A 140 49.24 -0.38 43.82
N GLU A 141 49.24 -1.42 44.66
CA GLU A 141 48.77 -2.75 44.25
C GLU A 141 47.27 -2.74 43.91
N GLN A 142 46.43 -2.05 44.68
CA GLN A 142 45.01 -1.89 44.36
C GLN A 142 44.76 -1.01 43.13
N LEU A 143 45.61 0.00 42.88
CA LEU A 143 45.56 0.84 41.68
C LEU A 143 46.07 0.12 40.44
N GLU A 144 47.04 -0.79 40.56
CA GLU A 144 47.47 -1.66 39.47
C GLU A 144 46.41 -2.73 39.17
N GLU A 145 45.73 -3.27 40.19
CA GLU A 145 44.61 -4.19 40.02
C GLU A 145 43.38 -3.49 39.40
N LEU A 146 43.14 -2.21 39.74
CA LEU A 146 42.13 -1.36 39.12
C LEU A 146 42.53 -0.89 37.72
N ASN A 147 43.80 -0.58 37.46
CA ASN A 147 44.30 -0.22 36.12
C ASN A 147 44.36 -1.43 35.18
N GLN A 148 44.62 -2.64 35.67
CA GLN A 148 44.48 -3.86 34.88
C GLN A 148 42.99 -4.16 34.58
N LYS A 149 42.07 -3.78 35.46
CA LYS A 149 40.61 -3.80 35.19
C LYS A 149 40.12 -2.61 34.33
N GLN A 150 40.84 -1.49 34.29
CA GLN A 150 40.55 -0.33 33.45
C GLN A 150 41.30 -0.36 32.10
N GLY A 151 42.29 -1.25 31.93
CA GLY A 151 42.92 -1.56 30.64
C GLY A 151 41.97 -2.20 29.62
N SER A 152 40.71 -2.42 29.98
CA SER A 152 39.62 -2.82 29.09
C SER A 152 38.58 -1.70 28.83
N LEU A 153 38.89 -0.44 29.17
CA LEU A 153 38.02 0.73 28.95
C LEU A 153 38.80 1.91 28.33
N GLU A 154 39.59 1.64 27.28
CA GLU A 154 40.00 2.69 26.35
C GLU A 154 38.82 3.03 25.43
N ASN A 155 38.13 4.14 25.72
CA ASN A 155 37.67 5.17 24.76
C ASN A 155 36.59 6.08 25.37
N THR A 156 36.94 6.83 26.43
CA THR A 156 36.21 8.05 26.80
C THR A 156 36.63 9.20 25.89
N SER A 157 36.11 9.19 24.67
CA SER A 157 36.07 10.33 23.75
C SER A 157 34.89 10.14 22.79
N GLY A 158 33.74 10.74 23.10
CA GLY A 158 32.57 10.69 22.23
C GLY A 158 31.24 10.92 22.95
N ILE A 159 31.03 12.10 23.52
CA ILE A 159 29.68 12.53 23.88
C ILE A 159 28.87 12.59 22.56
N GLY A 160 28.07 11.56 22.30
CA GLY A 160 27.11 11.52 21.19
C GLY A 160 27.23 10.36 20.21
N MET A 161 28.26 9.50 20.29
CA MET A 161 28.45 8.36 19.36
C MET A 161 28.26 7.02 20.08
N ASN A 162 27.41 6.16 19.53
CA ASN A 162 27.06 4.85 20.09
C ASN A 162 27.52 3.74 19.15
N GLN A 163 28.03 2.62 19.67
CA GLN A 163 28.36 1.47 18.85
C GLN A 163 27.08 0.88 18.25
N VAL A 164 27.06 0.61 16.95
CA VAL A 164 25.89 0.07 16.24
C VAL A 164 26.27 -1.19 15.50
N SER A 165 25.58 -2.28 15.82
CA SER A 165 25.81 -3.58 15.20
C SER A 165 24.50 -4.34 15.04
N PHE A 166 24.50 -5.33 14.13
CA PHE A 166 23.41 -6.28 13.99
C PHE A 166 23.98 -7.70 13.94
N GLN A 167 23.35 -8.62 14.65
CA GLN A 167 23.69 -10.03 14.61
C GLN A 167 22.80 -10.72 13.57
N LEU A 168 23.37 -11.16 12.46
CA LEU A 168 22.64 -11.84 11.39
C LEU A 168 22.74 -13.36 11.57
N ILE A 169 21.60 -14.05 11.53
CA ILE A 169 21.51 -15.51 11.73
C ILE A 169 20.63 -16.16 10.65
N GLU A 170 20.94 -17.41 10.27
CA GLU A 170 20.24 -18.12 9.18
C GLU A 170 19.05 -19.00 9.64
N ASP A 171 19.00 -19.38 10.91
CA ASP A 171 17.99 -20.29 11.49
C ASP A 171 17.86 -20.05 12.99
N GLN A 172 16.62 -20.03 13.49
CA GLN A 172 16.28 -19.92 14.91
C GLN A 172 16.82 -21.09 15.74
N ASN A 173 16.92 -22.29 15.16
CA ASN A 173 17.34 -23.49 15.87
C ASN A 173 18.85 -23.76 15.84
N GLY A 174 19.60 -23.02 15.01
CA GLY A 174 20.99 -23.34 14.69
C GLY A 174 22.03 -22.27 15.03
N GLN A 175 21.63 -21.04 15.38
CA GLN A 175 22.55 -19.89 15.58
C GLN A 175 23.64 -19.77 14.51
N LYS A 176 23.38 -20.27 13.29
CA LYS A 176 24.39 -20.26 12.24
C LYS A 176 24.55 -18.81 11.76
N PRO A 177 25.77 -18.25 11.79
CA PRO A 177 26.02 -16.92 11.28
C PRO A 177 25.61 -16.74 9.83
N ALA A 178 24.89 -15.67 9.52
CA ALA A 178 24.63 -15.26 8.14
C ALA A 178 25.78 -14.38 7.65
N VAL A 179 26.66 -14.97 6.83
CA VAL A 179 27.94 -14.38 6.41
C VAL A 179 27.82 -13.71 5.04
N GLY A 180 28.48 -12.56 4.86
CA GLY A 180 28.60 -11.89 3.56
C GLY A 180 27.38 -11.07 3.13
N PHE A 181 26.43 -10.83 4.04
CA PHE A 181 25.30 -9.92 3.78
C PHE A 181 25.80 -8.48 3.79
N LYS A 182 25.42 -7.70 2.78
CA LYS A 182 25.75 -6.28 2.69
C LYS A 182 24.66 -5.46 3.38
N GLY A 183 25.03 -4.63 4.35
CA GLY A 183 24.12 -3.69 5.00
C GLY A 183 24.44 -2.25 4.63
N THR A 184 23.40 -1.45 4.43
CA THR A 184 23.49 0.01 4.30
C THR A 184 22.59 0.65 5.34
N LEU A 185 23.17 1.42 6.25
CA LEU A 185 22.44 2.16 7.28
C LEU A 185 22.45 3.64 6.91
N THR A 186 21.27 4.22 6.75
CA THR A 186 21.12 5.62 6.30
C THR A 186 20.42 6.43 7.37
N LYS A 187 21.02 7.56 7.75
CA LYS A 187 20.41 8.49 8.71
C LYS A 187 19.25 9.23 8.06
N SER A 188 18.08 9.17 8.67
CA SER A 188 16.86 9.85 8.22
C SER A 188 16.32 10.76 9.32
N GLY A 189 16.10 12.03 9.01
CA GLY A 189 15.47 13.00 9.92
C GLY A 189 16.46 13.77 10.80
N GLY A 190 16.23 15.07 10.94
CA GLY A 190 17.06 16.02 11.69
C GLY A 190 17.45 17.25 10.86
N LYS A 191 18.14 18.21 11.49
CA LYS A 191 18.79 19.36 10.82
C LYS A 191 20.16 19.01 10.21
N THR A 192 20.61 17.77 10.37
CA THR A 192 21.90 17.28 9.88
C THR A 192 21.75 16.66 8.51
N ASP A 193 22.78 16.80 7.67
CA ASP A 193 22.79 16.20 6.34
C ASP A 193 22.62 14.67 6.42
N PRO A 194 21.78 14.08 5.56
CA PRO A 194 21.65 12.63 5.49
C PRO A 194 22.97 12.02 5.03
N PHE A 195 23.35 10.91 5.64
CA PHE A 195 24.51 10.11 5.23
C PHE A 195 24.18 8.63 5.31
N SER A 196 24.92 7.83 4.54
CA SER A 196 24.79 6.37 4.49
C SER A 196 26.15 5.73 4.79
N ILE A 197 26.13 4.63 5.53
CA ILE A 197 27.31 3.82 5.84
C ILE A 197 27.02 2.40 5.41
N GLU A 198 28.04 1.75 4.86
CA GLU A 198 27.96 0.35 4.43
C GLU A 198 28.80 -0.54 5.35
N ALA A 199 28.33 -1.76 5.57
CA ALA A 199 29.05 -2.81 6.29
C ALA A 199 28.75 -4.17 5.63
N VAL A 200 29.57 -5.17 5.91
CA VAL A 200 29.36 -6.55 5.47
C VAL A 200 29.45 -7.46 6.69
N SER A 201 28.54 -8.43 6.82
CA SER A 201 28.56 -9.36 7.94
C SER A 201 29.77 -10.30 7.90
N ASP A 202 30.45 -10.40 9.03
CA ASP A 202 31.66 -11.22 9.19
C ASP A 202 31.36 -12.72 9.36
N GLU A 203 32.39 -13.52 9.61
CA GLU A 203 32.28 -14.98 9.83
C GLU A 203 31.41 -15.35 11.05
N LYS A 204 31.21 -14.41 11.98
CA LYS A 204 30.33 -14.56 13.14
C LYS A 204 28.94 -13.98 12.88
N GLY A 205 28.68 -13.46 11.68
CA GLY A 205 27.40 -12.87 11.30
C GLY A 205 27.22 -11.47 11.89
N ASN A 206 28.28 -10.88 12.43
CA ASN A 206 28.22 -9.54 12.99
C ASN A 206 28.35 -8.51 11.86
N LEU A 207 27.32 -7.67 11.73
CA LEU A 207 27.25 -6.55 10.82
C LEU A 207 27.52 -5.26 11.61
N ASP A 208 28.77 -4.82 11.63
CA ASP A 208 29.25 -3.71 12.44
C ASP A 208 29.32 -2.40 11.64
N PHE A 209 28.55 -1.39 12.06
CA PHE A 209 28.55 -0.04 11.47
C PHE A 209 29.43 0.96 12.26
N GLY A 210 30.09 0.51 13.32
CA GLY A 210 30.93 1.30 14.19
C GLY A 210 30.15 2.26 15.08
N LYS A 211 30.83 3.34 15.49
CA LYS A 211 30.27 4.36 16.38
C LYS A 211 29.52 5.41 15.58
N LEU A 212 28.20 5.50 15.78
CA LEU A 212 27.31 6.40 15.05
C LEU A 212 26.58 7.38 15.96
N PRO A 213 26.22 8.58 15.46
CA PRO A 213 25.48 9.54 16.26
C PRO A 213 24.07 9.03 16.56
N TRP A 214 23.50 9.46 17.68
CA TRP A 214 22.09 9.21 17.96
C TRP A 214 21.19 9.78 16.84
N GLY A 215 20.00 9.19 16.68
CA GLY A 215 19.05 9.57 15.64
C GLY A 215 18.24 8.40 15.10
N THR A 216 17.41 8.68 14.09
CA THR A 216 16.66 7.67 13.37
C THR A 216 17.40 7.30 12.09
N TYR A 217 17.44 6.00 11.83
CA TYR A 217 18.05 5.41 10.66
C TYR A 217 17.07 4.44 10.01
N PHE A 218 17.29 4.14 8.74
CA PHE A 218 16.72 2.95 8.10
C PHE A 218 17.86 2.03 7.65
N LEU A 219 17.65 0.73 7.80
CA LEU A 219 18.59 -0.31 7.40
C LEU A 219 18.09 -0.98 6.13
N ASN A 220 18.97 -1.13 5.15
CA ASN A 220 18.77 -1.98 3.98
C ASN A 220 19.81 -3.10 4.01
N LEU A 221 19.37 -4.36 4.04
CA LEU A 221 20.21 -5.54 3.93
C LEU A 221 20.07 -6.15 2.55
N VAL A 222 21.16 -6.66 1.99
CA VAL A 222 21.21 -7.38 0.72
C VAL A 222 21.97 -8.69 0.93
N ALA A 223 21.30 -9.80 0.64
CA ALA A 223 21.88 -11.13 0.65
C ALA A 223 22.88 -11.33 -0.50
N PRO A 224 23.82 -12.29 -0.42
CA PRO A 224 24.78 -12.57 -1.49
C PRO A 224 24.16 -12.90 -2.86
N TRP A 225 22.91 -13.36 -2.87
CA TRP A 225 22.13 -13.66 -4.07
C TRP A 225 21.06 -12.60 -4.41
N ASN A 226 21.21 -11.38 -3.87
CA ASN A 226 20.45 -10.18 -4.25
C ASN A 226 18.97 -10.11 -3.78
N GLU A 227 18.58 -10.92 -2.80
CA GLU A 227 17.39 -10.60 -1.99
C GLU A 227 17.71 -9.46 -1.02
N TYR A 228 16.74 -8.61 -0.74
CA TYR A 228 16.89 -7.49 0.18
C TYR A 228 15.82 -7.49 1.27
N TYR A 229 16.19 -6.94 2.42
CA TYR A 229 15.32 -6.69 3.56
C TYR A 229 15.48 -5.24 3.99
N THR A 230 14.36 -4.53 4.17
CA THR A 230 14.37 -3.13 4.59
C THR A 230 13.72 -3.01 5.96
N LYS A 231 14.45 -2.43 6.90
CA LYS A 231 13.92 -2.00 8.19
C LYS A 231 13.77 -0.47 8.19
N PRO A 232 12.53 0.05 8.15
CA PRO A 232 12.29 1.48 7.95
C PRO A 232 12.69 2.35 9.14
N GLN A 233 12.83 1.77 10.34
CA GLN A 233 13.14 2.52 11.54
C GLN A 233 14.08 1.76 12.47
N VAL A 234 15.24 2.35 12.71
CA VAL A 234 16.25 1.97 13.72
C VAL A 234 16.52 3.24 14.52
N THR A 235 16.17 3.24 15.82
CA THR A 235 16.33 4.42 16.68
C THR A 235 17.53 4.22 17.60
N ILE A 236 18.56 5.05 17.42
CA ILE A 236 19.76 5.06 18.26
C ILE A 236 19.59 6.13 19.33
N ILE A 237 19.71 5.73 20.60
CA ILE A 237 19.55 6.59 21.77
C ILE A 237 20.95 7.04 22.27
N PRO A 238 21.12 8.29 22.74
CA PRO A 238 22.40 8.75 23.27
C PRO A 238 22.90 7.90 24.45
N GLY A 239 24.19 7.56 24.44
CA GLY A 239 24.88 6.86 25.53
C GLY A 239 24.56 5.37 25.62
N ARG A 240 23.91 4.78 24.61
CA ARG A 240 23.55 3.36 24.57
C ARG A 240 23.90 2.75 23.23
N ASP A 241 24.75 1.73 23.27
CA ASP A 241 25.05 0.91 22.11
C ASP A 241 23.78 0.20 21.59
N TYR A 242 23.68 0.10 20.27
CA TYR A 242 22.59 -0.56 19.57
C TYR A 242 23.07 -1.91 19.05
N SER A 243 22.35 -2.96 19.43
CA SER A 243 22.54 -4.32 18.90
C SER A 243 21.18 -4.99 18.75
N GLU A 244 20.97 -5.66 17.63
CA GLU A 244 19.74 -6.38 17.32
C GLU A 244 20.04 -7.62 16.48
N THR A 245 19.29 -8.69 16.69
CA THR A 245 19.38 -9.91 15.87
C THR A 245 18.38 -9.87 14.72
N ILE A 246 18.80 -10.26 13.52
CA ILE A 246 17.95 -10.32 12.31
C ILE A 246 18.05 -11.70 11.69
N ASP A 247 16.89 -12.33 11.49
CA ASP A 247 16.78 -13.61 10.78
C ASP A 247 16.90 -13.41 9.26
N CYS A 248 17.86 -14.12 8.70
CA CYS A 248 18.28 -14.03 7.31
C CYS A 248 18.03 -15.38 6.60
N PRO A 249 17.71 -15.37 5.30
CA PRO A 249 17.61 -16.60 4.55
C PRO A 249 18.97 -17.32 4.46
N ALA A 250 18.97 -18.64 4.63
CA ALA A 250 20.19 -19.46 4.58
C ALA A 250 20.72 -19.73 3.16
N ALA A 251 19.88 -19.59 2.14
CA ALA A 251 20.17 -19.94 0.75
C ALA A 251 19.24 -19.20 -0.21
N PRO A 252 19.59 -19.03 -1.50
CA PRO A 252 18.68 -18.45 -2.49
C PRO A 252 17.35 -19.20 -2.57
N PRO A 253 16.25 -18.53 -2.99
CA PRO A 253 14.96 -19.17 -3.19
C PRO A 253 15.05 -20.42 -4.09
N ARG A 254 14.51 -21.55 -3.64
CA ARG A 254 14.44 -22.78 -4.43
C ARG A 254 13.35 -22.68 -5.48
N GLU A 255 13.56 -23.23 -6.67
CA GLU A 255 12.48 -23.40 -7.64
C GLU A 255 11.51 -24.51 -7.22
N VAL A 256 10.22 -24.26 -7.38
CA VAL A 256 9.13 -25.20 -7.10
C VAL A 256 8.15 -25.20 -8.26
N ALA A 257 7.58 -26.36 -8.57
CA ALA A 257 6.59 -26.50 -9.63
C ALA A 257 5.22 -26.00 -9.16
N ILE A 258 4.60 -25.14 -9.97
CA ILE A 258 3.29 -24.53 -9.76
C ILE A 258 2.30 -25.09 -10.78
N HIS A 259 1.11 -25.46 -10.31
CA HIS A 259 0.00 -25.89 -11.16
C HIS A 259 -1.12 -24.87 -11.05
N PHE A 260 -1.68 -24.44 -12.17
CA PHE A 260 -2.84 -23.55 -12.17
C PHE A 260 -4.13 -24.38 -12.13
N ASP A 261 -5.15 -23.86 -11.46
CA ASP A 261 -6.51 -24.42 -11.51
C ASP A 261 -7.53 -23.30 -11.70
N VAL A 262 -7.91 -23.04 -12.94
CA VAL A 262 -8.83 -21.96 -13.29
C VAL A 262 -10.26 -22.46 -13.21
N ASN A 263 -11.01 -21.99 -12.21
CA ASN A 263 -12.42 -22.30 -12.06
C ASN A 263 -13.27 -21.28 -12.84
N LEU A 264 -13.52 -21.61 -14.10
CA LEU A 264 -14.35 -20.87 -15.04
C LEU A 264 -15.07 -21.87 -15.96
N SER A 265 -16.35 -21.65 -16.24
CA SER A 265 -17.15 -22.55 -17.07
C SER A 265 -16.66 -22.59 -18.51
N GLU A 266 -16.94 -23.70 -19.20
CA GLU A 266 -16.67 -23.87 -20.63
C GLU A 266 -17.30 -22.77 -21.51
N LYS A 267 -18.31 -22.05 -21.00
CA LYS A 267 -18.88 -20.89 -21.71
C LYS A 267 -17.92 -19.72 -21.72
N MET A 268 -17.28 -19.41 -20.59
CA MET A 268 -16.40 -18.25 -20.43
C MET A 268 -14.95 -18.57 -20.80
N LEU A 269 -14.50 -19.81 -20.64
CA LEU A 269 -13.19 -20.30 -21.08
C LEU A 269 -13.31 -21.56 -21.97
N PRO A 270 -13.93 -21.44 -23.17
CA PRO A 270 -13.90 -22.48 -24.18
C PRO A 270 -12.46 -22.81 -24.64
N GLU A 271 -12.29 -23.93 -25.33
CA GLU A 271 -10.97 -24.39 -25.80
C GLU A 271 -10.24 -23.40 -26.72
N ASP A 272 -10.95 -22.45 -27.33
CA ASP A 272 -10.39 -21.40 -28.19
C ASP A 272 -9.96 -20.15 -27.39
N ARG A 273 -10.01 -20.16 -26.05
CA ARG A 273 -9.58 -19.06 -25.19
C ARG A 273 -8.43 -19.45 -24.27
N VAL A 274 -7.74 -18.44 -23.78
CA VAL A 274 -6.69 -18.52 -22.77
C VAL A 274 -6.83 -17.39 -21.77
N LEU A 275 -6.45 -17.66 -20.53
CA LEU A 275 -6.28 -16.67 -19.48
C LEU A 275 -4.81 -16.32 -19.37
N ILE A 276 -4.45 -15.06 -19.59
CA ILE A 276 -3.10 -14.56 -19.32
C ILE A 276 -3.06 -14.04 -17.88
N CYS A 277 -2.21 -14.63 -17.05
CA CYS A 277 -1.96 -14.22 -15.67
C CYS A 277 -0.67 -13.38 -15.63
N ASP A 278 -0.79 -12.09 -15.28
CA ASP A 278 0.35 -11.17 -15.18
C ASP A 278 0.62 -10.81 -13.71
N PHE A 279 1.60 -11.51 -13.12
CA PHE A 279 2.04 -11.34 -11.73
C PHE A 279 2.93 -10.12 -11.52
N ARG A 280 3.27 -9.39 -12.58
CA ARG A 280 4.16 -8.24 -12.47
C ARG A 280 3.43 -7.04 -11.91
N GLN A 281 4.19 -6.23 -11.19
CA GLN A 281 3.78 -4.94 -10.67
C GLN A 281 4.29 -3.84 -11.59
N ALA A 282 3.60 -2.71 -11.64
CA ALA A 282 4.07 -1.54 -12.39
C ALA A 282 4.81 -0.61 -11.43
N ARG A 283 5.95 -0.05 -11.87
CA ARG A 283 6.79 0.84 -11.07
C ARG A 283 6.30 2.29 -11.17
N TYR A 284 6.29 3.01 -10.04
CA TYR A 284 6.16 4.47 -10.03
C TYR A 284 7.56 5.08 -9.92
N MET A 285 8.05 5.74 -10.97
CA MET A 285 9.25 6.59 -10.94
C MET A 285 8.74 8.03 -10.92
N GLY A 286 8.88 8.72 -9.79
CA GLY A 286 8.27 10.05 -9.61
C GLY A 286 8.69 11.06 -10.69
N GLY A 287 7.72 11.82 -11.21
CA GLY A 287 7.99 12.98 -12.05
C GLY A 287 8.22 12.71 -13.54
N GLY A 288 7.32 11.96 -14.19
CA GLY A 288 7.27 11.83 -15.65
C GLY A 288 6.47 10.61 -16.07
N MET A 289 5.60 10.74 -17.08
CA MET A 289 5.04 9.57 -17.78
C MET A 289 6.17 8.97 -18.61
N GLU A 290 6.94 8.04 -18.04
CA GLU A 290 7.68 7.09 -18.85
C GLU A 290 6.92 5.76 -18.83
N ASP A 291 6.54 5.33 -20.03
CA ASP A 291 5.89 4.07 -20.32
C ASP A 291 6.72 2.89 -19.79
N ASN A 292 6.04 1.91 -19.19
CA ASN A 292 6.50 0.53 -18.97
C ASN A 292 7.82 0.31 -18.24
N ASN A 293 7.75 0.31 -16.91
CA ASN A 293 8.67 -0.46 -16.08
C ASN A 293 7.88 -1.43 -15.20
N TYR A 294 7.61 -2.62 -15.74
CA TYR A 294 7.12 -3.75 -14.96
C TYR A 294 8.26 -4.32 -14.12
N TYR A 295 7.93 -4.84 -12.94
CA TYR A 295 8.85 -5.67 -12.17
C TYR A 295 8.13 -6.89 -11.62
N PHE A 296 8.83 -8.02 -11.61
CA PHE A 296 8.35 -9.25 -10.99
C PHE A 296 8.92 -9.33 -9.58
N ASN A 297 8.04 -9.39 -8.58
CA ASN A 297 8.42 -9.36 -7.19
C ASN A 297 8.21 -10.72 -6.54
N ILE A 298 9.21 -11.17 -5.79
CA ILE A 298 9.18 -12.41 -5.01
C ILE A 298 9.43 -12.02 -3.57
N THR A 299 8.51 -12.32 -2.67
CA THR A 299 8.68 -12.05 -1.24
C THR A 299 8.71 -13.37 -0.48
N ARG A 300 9.56 -13.54 0.53
CA ARG A 300 9.44 -14.66 1.47
C ARG A 300 9.65 -14.19 2.90
N MET A 301 8.88 -14.76 3.81
CA MET A 301 9.06 -14.54 5.23
C MET A 301 10.12 -15.48 5.78
N VAL A 302 11.11 -14.91 6.46
CA VAL A 302 12.04 -15.63 7.33
C VAL A 302 11.77 -15.10 8.73
N ASP A 303 11.02 -15.88 9.50
CA ASP A 303 10.39 -15.40 10.75
C ASP A 303 9.59 -14.10 10.52
N ASP A 304 9.90 -13.03 11.26
CA ASP A 304 9.26 -11.72 11.11
C ASP A 304 9.93 -10.83 10.02
N CYS A 305 10.95 -11.35 9.33
CA CYS A 305 11.69 -10.59 8.31
C CYS A 305 11.18 -10.91 6.90
N SER A 306 10.64 -9.88 6.23
CA SER A 306 10.18 -9.97 4.84
C SER A 306 11.33 -9.71 3.86
N TRP A 307 11.87 -10.78 3.28
CA TRP A 307 12.93 -10.73 2.27
C TRP A 307 12.33 -10.68 0.88
N THR A 308 12.83 -9.77 0.05
CA THR A 308 12.25 -9.48 -1.27
C THR A 308 13.30 -9.58 -2.36
N MET A 309 12.95 -10.14 -3.51
CA MET A 309 13.73 -10.09 -4.75
C MET A 309 12.88 -9.48 -5.86
N ALA A 310 13.35 -8.37 -6.43
CA ALA A 310 12.68 -7.70 -7.53
C ALA A 310 13.47 -7.90 -8.84
N GLN A 311 12.80 -8.41 -9.87
CA GLN A 311 13.35 -8.53 -11.22
C GLN A 311 12.76 -7.41 -12.10
N TYR A 312 13.62 -6.52 -12.59
CA TYR A 312 13.22 -5.36 -13.39
C TYR A 312 13.31 -5.60 -14.91
N GLN A 313 13.91 -6.72 -15.31
CA GLN A 313 13.99 -7.15 -16.70
C GLN A 313 13.30 -8.50 -16.84
N PRO A 314 12.66 -8.79 -17.98
CA PRO A 314 12.06 -10.09 -18.25
C PRO A 314 13.14 -11.16 -18.28
N MET A 315 13.18 -11.99 -17.25
CA MET A 315 14.02 -13.18 -17.15
C MET A 315 13.11 -14.38 -16.88
N SER A 316 13.63 -15.61 -16.91
CA SER A 316 12.85 -16.77 -16.47
C SER A 316 12.93 -16.88 -14.94
N PRO A 317 11.81 -16.97 -14.20
CA PRO A 317 10.41 -16.82 -14.62
C PRO A 317 10.01 -15.38 -14.99
N SER A 318 9.26 -15.20 -16.09
CA SER A 318 8.91 -13.86 -16.60
C SER A 318 7.79 -13.16 -15.80
N GLY A 319 7.12 -13.89 -14.91
CA GLY A 319 5.96 -13.42 -14.17
C GLY A 319 4.68 -13.33 -15.00
N VAL A 320 4.69 -13.78 -16.27
CA VAL A 320 3.52 -13.71 -17.16
C VAL A 320 3.30 -15.05 -17.84
N TYR A 321 2.08 -15.59 -17.69
CA TYR A 321 1.77 -16.96 -18.11
C TYR A 321 0.42 -17.04 -18.80
N LEU A 322 0.33 -17.87 -19.83
CA LEU A 322 -0.94 -18.26 -20.45
C LEU A 322 -1.43 -19.56 -19.79
N VAL A 323 -2.71 -19.61 -19.43
CA VAL A 323 -3.39 -20.79 -18.93
C VAL A 323 -4.54 -21.12 -19.87
N ASP A 324 -4.60 -22.37 -20.36
CA ASP A 324 -5.68 -22.83 -21.24
C ASP A 324 -6.85 -23.44 -20.47
N SER A 325 -7.92 -23.83 -21.18
CA SER A 325 -9.10 -24.47 -20.59
C SER A 325 -8.85 -25.84 -19.95
N LYS A 326 -7.66 -26.43 -20.18
CA LYS A 326 -7.21 -27.69 -19.57
C LYS A 326 -6.25 -27.45 -18.41
N ASN A 327 -6.17 -26.21 -17.92
CA ASN A 327 -5.28 -25.79 -16.86
C ASN A 327 -3.79 -26.00 -17.17
N GLN A 328 -3.44 -26.12 -18.45
CA GLN A 328 -2.05 -26.17 -18.87
C GLN A 328 -1.50 -24.76 -19.01
N VAL A 329 -0.22 -24.60 -18.70
CA VAL A 329 0.47 -23.33 -18.62
C VAL A 329 1.61 -23.22 -19.64
N SER A 330 1.77 -22.04 -20.22
CA SER A 330 2.94 -21.66 -21.01
C SER A 330 3.45 -20.30 -20.56
N ALA A 331 4.77 -20.07 -20.64
CA ALA A 331 5.33 -18.73 -20.47
C ALA A 331 4.80 -17.81 -21.58
N CYS A 332 4.45 -16.58 -21.21
CA CYS A 332 4.08 -15.55 -22.18
C CYS A 332 5.35 -14.86 -22.69
N PRO A 333 5.57 -14.79 -24.02
CA PRO A 333 6.71 -14.08 -24.59
C PRO A 333 6.56 -12.58 -24.35
N LEU A 334 7.67 -11.97 -23.94
CA LEU A 334 7.76 -10.55 -23.66
C LEU A 334 8.98 -9.97 -24.36
N THR A 335 8.87 -8.72 -24.81
CA THR A 335 10.00 -7.95 -25.33
C THR A 335 11.04 -7.73 -24.24
N SER A 336 12.24 -7.28 -24.60
CA SER A 336 13.27 -6.91 -23.60
C SER A 336 12.84 -5.81 -22.63
N GLN A 337 11.81 -5.04 -22.97
CA GLN A 337 11.21 -4.00 -22.12
C GLN A 337 10.04 -4.53 -21.27
N GLY A 338 9.72 -5.82 -21.37
CA GLY A 338 8.59 -6.42 -20.66
C GLY A 338 7.24 -6.08 -21.27
N GLU A 339 7.18 -5.75 -22.55
CA GLU A 339 5.90 -5.59 -23.24
C GLU A 339 5.43 -6.92 -23.81
N PHE A 340 4.12 -7.09 -24.02
CA PHE A 340 3.61 -8.30 -24.66
C PHE A 340 4.05 -8.40 -26.11
N GLU A 341 4.51 -9.59 -26.52
CA GLU A 341 4.74 -9.91 -27.92
C GLU A 341 3.51 -10.55 -28.56
N SER A 342 3.32 -10.32 -29.86
CA SER A 342 2.37 -11.09 -30.67
C SER A 342 2.76 -12.56 -30.71
N ILE A 343 1.80 -13.45 -30.45
CA ILE A 343 2.04 -14.89 -30.35
C ILE A 343 1.38 -15.60 -31.52
N LEU A 344 2.14 -16.45 -32.20
CA LEU A 344 1.61 -17.39 -33.18
C LEU A 344 1.07 -18.62 -32.45
N LEU A 345 -0.18 -19.00 -32.71
CA LEU A 345 -0.88 -20.10 -32.03
C LEU A 345 -0.07 -21.41 -31.96
N ASP A 346 0.58 -21.77 -33.08
CA ASP A 346 1.36 -23.02 -33.20
C ASP A 346 2.68 -23.00 -32.43
N SER A 347 3.11 -21.84 -31.92
CA SER A 347 4.36 -21.68 -31.18
C SER A 347 4.23 -21.94 -29.68
N ILE A 348 3.01 -22.13 -29.17
CA ILE A 348 2.73 -22.23 -27.73
C ILE A 348 2.87 -23.68 -27.26
N ALA A 349 3.82 -23.91 -26.36
CA ALA A 349 4.04 -25.22 -25.75
C ALA A 349 3.48 -25.25 -24.33
N PHE A 350 2.21 -25.65 -24.22
CA PHE A 350 1.53 -25.83 -22.94
C PHE A 350 2.10 -27.02 -22.15
N LYS A 351 2.25 -26.83 -20.84
CA LYS A 351 2.79 -27.81 -19.88
C LYS A 351 1.86 -27.90 -18.67
N PRO A 352 1.85 -29.01 -17.92
CA PRO A 352 1.01 -29.12 -16.72
C PRO A 352 1.46 -28.19 -15.57
N ALA A 353 2.71 -27.72 -15.59
CA ALA A 353 3.28 -26.91 -14.52
C ALA A 353 4.37 -25.97 -15.01
N VAL A 354 4.68 -24.97 -14.20
CA VAL A 354 5.78 -24.02 -14.39
C VAL A 354 6.56 -23.81 -13.10
N ASN A 355 7.86 -23.57 -13.19
CA ASN A 355 8.69 -23.34 -12.01
C ASN A 355 8.64 -21.89 -11.57
N PHE A 356 8.42 -21.67 -10.27
CA PHE A 356 8.57 -20.38 -9.61
C PHE A 356 9.57 -20.53 -8.45
N PRO A 357 10.37 -19.49 -8.15
CA PRO A 357 11.09 -19.41 -6.88
C PRO A 357 10.13 -19.53 -5.68
N GLN A 358 10.58 -20.09 -4.58
CA GLN A 358 9.80 -20.10 -3.35
C GLN A 358 9.51 -18.67 -2.89
N GLY A 359 8.29 -18.43 -2.42
CA GLY A 359 7.86 -17.10 -1.98
C GLY A 359 6.38 -16.86 -2.21
N ASP A 360 5.96 -15.66 -1.90
CA ASP A 360 4.61 -15.14 -1.98
C ASP A 360 4.48 -14.21 -3.19
N TYR A 361 3.35 -14.34 -3.87
CA TYR A 361 3.05 -13.73 -5.15
C TYR A 361 1.66 -13.10 -5.11
N CYS A 362 1.53 -11.93 -5.75
CA CYS A 362 0.25 -11.28 -6.02
C CYS A 362 -0.04 -11.36 -7.51
N LEU A 363 -1.27 -11.74 -7.88
CA LEU A 363 -1.77 -11.71 -9.25
C LEU A 363 -2.68 -10.48 -9.44
N PRO A 364 -2.13 -9.33 -9.87
CA PRO A 364 -2.91 -8.10 -9.97
C PRO A 364 -3.84 -8.04 -11.16
N VAL A 365 -3.43 -8.57 -12.31
CA VAL A 365 -4.16 -8.41 -13.58
C VAL A 365 -4.17 -9.72 -14.35
N MET A 366 -5.33 -10.03 -14.92
CA MET A 366 -5.53 -11.14 -15.84
C MET A 366 -6.17 -10.65 -17.14
N TYR A 367 -5.91 -11.34 -18.24
CA TYR A 367 -6.51 -11.04 -19.54
C TYR A 367 -7.15 -12.30 -20.13
N LEU A 368 -8.45 -12.25 -20.40
CA LEU A 368 -9.17 -13.32 -21.08
C LEU A 368 -9.18 -13.02 -22.59
N ILE A 369 -8.46 -13.84 -23.36
CA ILE A 369 -8.18 -13.58 -24.77
C ILE A 369 -8.49 -14.82 -25.61
N ARG A 370 -9.05 -14.62 -26.81
CA ARG A 370 -9.23 -15.72 -27.78
C ARG A 370 -7.88 -16.05 -28.39
N LYS A 371 -7.61 -17.33 -28.62
CA LYS A 371 -6.36 -17.81 -29.20
C LYS A 371 -6.05 -17.13 -30.55
N GLN A 372 -7.06 -16.87 -31.38
CA GLN A 372 -6.89 -16.16 -32.65
C GLN A 372 -6.37 -14.72 -32.49
N ASP A 373 -6.72 -14.05 -31.39
CA ASP A 373 -6.32 -12.67 -31.09
C ASP A 373 -4.94 -12.59 -30.41
N LEU A 374 -4.30 -13.73 -30.09
CA LEU A 374 -2.95 -13.73 -29.54
C LEU A 374 -1.92 -13.15 -30.52
N SER A 375 -2.19 -13.21 -31.82
CA SER A 375 -1.40 -12.53 -32.87
C SER A 375 -1.41 -11.00 -32.73
N ARG A 376 -2.38 -10.46 -32.00
CA ARG A 376 -2.57 -9.03 -31.72
C ARG A 376 -2.19 -8.67 -30.29
N LEU A 377 -1.61 -9.58 -29.51
CA LEU A 377 -1.38 -9.38 -28.09
C LEU A 377 -0.52 -8.13 -27.77
N SER A 378 0.38 -7.73 -28.67
CA SER A 378 1.14 -6.48 -28.54
C SER A 378 0.27 -5.21 -28.50
N GLU A 379 -0.98 -5.26 -29.00
CA GLU A 379 -1.97 -4.17 -28.90
C GLU A 379 -2.53 -3.99 -27.49
N VAL A 380 -2.32 -4.96 -26.58
CA VAL A 380 -2.72 -4.89 -25.15
C VAL A 380 -1.78 -3.96 -24.35
N SER A 381 -0.78 -3.35 -25.01
CA SER A 381 0.24 -2.47 -24.43
C SER A 381 -0.30 -1.18 -23.78
N SER A 382 0.62 -0.50 -23.11
CA SER A 382 0.50 0.24 -21.85
C SER A 382 -0.33 1.51 -21.78
N ALA A 383 -0.74 2.06 -22.91
CA ALA A 383 -1.57 3.26 -22.93
C ALA A 383 -3.07 2.94 -22.90
N ARG A 384 -3.46 1.68 -23.17
CA ARG A 384 -4.89 1.34 -23.30
C ARG A 384 -5.58 1.38 -21.95
N GLN A 385 -6.64 2.17 -21.89
CA GLN A 385 -7.56 2.20 -20.75
C GLN A 385 -8.72 1.26 -21.03
N TYR A 386 -9.15 0.54 -20.00
CA TYR A 386 -10.24 -0.41 -20.04
C TYR A 386 -11.34 0.10 -19.13
N LEU A 387 -12.57 0.12 -19.64
CA LEU A 387 -13.73 0.39 -18.81
C LEU A 387 -14.05 -0.85 -17.98
N VAL A 388 -13.78 -0.78 -16.68
CA VAL A 388 -13.88 -1.91 -15.75
C VAL A 388 -15.03 -1.68 -14.77
N VAL A 389 -15.87 -2.70 -14.56
CA VAL A 389 -16.90 -2.68 -13.52
C VAL A 389 -16.23 -2.79 -12.16
N THR A 390 -16.49 -1.82 -11.28
CA THR A 390 -15.95 -1.81 -9.91
C THR A 390 -17.01 -2.22 -8.91
N LYS A 391 -16.62 -2.84 -7.80
CA LYS A 391 -17.57 -3.19 -6.72
C LYS A 391 -17.73 -2.07 -5.69
N ARG A 392 -16.80 -1.12 -5.64
CA ARG A 392 -16.72 -0.07 -4.62
C ARG A 392 -17.69 1.08 -4.86
N LYS A 393 -17.97 1.37 -6.12
CA LYS A 393 -18.90 2.42 -6.53
C LYS A 393 -19.79 1.87 -7.64
N PRO A 394 -21.09 2.19 -7.65
CA PRO A 394 -21.94 1.88 -8.78
C PRO A 394 -21.34 2.45 -10.07
N GLY A 395 -21.28 1.63 -11.12
CA GLY A 395 -20.78 2.01 -12.44
C GLY A 395 -19.42 1.40 -12.79
N SER A 396 -18.78 2.03 -13.77
CA SER A 396 -17.50 1.61 -14.34
C SER A 396 -16.44 2.70 -14.17
N VAL A 397 -15.17 2.27 -14.11
CA VAL A 397 -14.02 3.15 -13.95
C VAL A 397 -12.96 2.78 -14.98
N LEU A 398 -12.26 3.77 -15.50
CA LEU A 398 -11.12 3.55 -16.40
C LEU A 398 -9.94 2.96 -15.63
N PHE A 399 -9.59 1.73 -15.99
CA PHE A 399 -8.45 0.99 -15.51
C PHE A 399 -7.33 1.02 -16.55
N ASN A 400 -6.13 1.39 -16.15
CA ASN A 400 -4.92 1.28 -16.96
C ASN A 400 -3.95 0.30 -16.25
N PRO A 401 -3.68 -0.88 -16.86
CA PRO A 401 -2.79 -1.88 -16.26
C PRO A 401 -1.34 -1.41 -16.09
N ALA A 402 -0.88 -0.41 -16.83
CA ALA A 402 0.46 0.15 -16.68
C ALA A 402 0.56 1.19 -15.55
N ARG A 403 -0.57 1.65 -14.97
CA ARG A 403 -0.56 2.55 -13.82
C ARG A 403 -0.36 1.75 -12.53
N SER A 404 0.79 1.91 -11.91
CA SER A 404 1.16 1.29 -10.63
C SER A 404 0.09 1.44 -9.56
N SER A 405 -0.48 2.65 -9.40
CA SER A 405 -1.52 2.97 -8.42
C SER A 405 -2.87 2.28 -8.65
N GLN A 406 -3.05 1.62 -9.80
CA GLN A 406 -4.26 0.87 -10.15
C GLN A 406 -4.03 -0.65 -10.09
N ARG A 407 -2.79 -1.16 -10.08
CA ARG A 407 -2.55 -2.61 -9.91
C ARG A 407 -2.65 -3.00 -8.42
N ALA A 408 -3.31 -4.13 -8.14
CA ALA A 408 -3.40 -4.69 -6.79
C ALA A 408 -2.02 -5.13 -6.25
N GLY A 409 -1.80 -5.02 -4.94
CA GLY A 409 -0.50 -5.35 -4.33
C GLY A 409 0.59 -4.28 -4.48
N SER A 410 0.29 -3.11 -5.07
CA SER A 410 1.19 -1.95 -5.16
C SER A 410 1.27 -1.13 -3.85
N GLU A 411 1.07 -1.78 -2.70
CA GLU A 411 0.86 -1.16 -1.38
C GLU A 411 2.01 -0.23 -0.93
N TYR A 412 3.18 -0.32 -1.56
CA TYR A 412 4.33 0.53 -1.29
C TYR A 412 4.25 1.97 -1.86
N PHE A 413 3.41 2.26 -2.84
CA PHE A 413 3.41 3.60 -3.49
C PHE A 413 2.07 4.34 -3.41
N ALA A 414 0.95 3.64 -3.29
CA ALA A 414 -0.36 4.26 -3.16
C ALA A 414 -0.71 4.44 -1.67
N GLY A 415 -0.04 5.38 -0.98
CA GLY A 415 -0.27 5.67 0.43
C GLY A 415 -1.76 5.63 0.81
N GLY A 416 -2.15 4.58 1.55
CA GLY A 416 -3.32 4.38 2.42
C GLY A 416 -4.75 4.67 1.92
N GLY A 417 -4.98 5.59 0.99
CA GLY A 417 -6.31 6.17 0.72
C GLY A 417 -6.63 6.47 -0.74
N MET A 418 -5.64 6.51 -1.64
CA MET A 418 -5.83 6.99 -3.04
C MET A 418 -5.88 5.87 -4.11
N ALA A 419 -5.64 4.61 -3.74
CA ALA A 419 -5.72 3.48 -4.68
C ALA A 419 -7.17 3.27 -5.16
N GLN A 420 -7.41 3.53 -6.45
CA GLN A 420 -8.74 3.39 -7.07
C GLN A 420 -9.18 1.92 -7.18
N PHE A 421 -8.23 1.03 -7.40
CA PHE A 421 -8.41 -0.42 -7.45
C PHE A 421 -7.53 -1.03 -6.36
N ARG A 422 -8.05 -2.00 -5.59
CA ARG A 422 -7.27 -2.67 -4.54
C ARG A 422 -7.21 -4.19 -4.68
N THR A 423 -7.98 -4.73 -5.61
CA THR A 423 -8.13 -6.17 -5.83
C THR A 423 -7.84 -6.52 -7.27
N SER A 424 -7.70 -7.81 -7.54
CA SER A 424 -7.31 -8.28 -8.87
C SER A 424 -8.35 -7.93 -9.93
N VAL A 425 -7.90 -7.61 -11.14
CA VAL A 425 -8.77 -7.21 -12.26
C VAL A 425 -8.65 -8.22 -13.39
N VAL A 426 -9.79 -8.63 -13.97
CA VAL A 426 -9.85 -9.42 -15.20
C VAL A 426 -10.25 -8.51 -16.35
N LEU A 427 -9.48 -8.53 -17.44
CA LEU A 427 -9.69 -7.73 -18.64
C LEU A 427 -10.06 -8.62 -19.85
N ILE A 428 -10.85 -8.07 -20.76
CA ILE A 428 -11.28 -8.71 -22.01
C ILE A 428 -10.95 -7.74 -23.16
N PRO A 429 -9.68 -7.68 -23.62
CA PRO A 429 -9.19 -6.57 -24.43
C PRO A 429 -9.73 -6.53 -25.87
N PHE A 430 -10.12 -7.67 -26.44
CA PHE A 430 -10.63 -7.80 -27.81
C PHE A 430 -12.12 -8.16 -27.82
N ASN A 431 -12.90 -7.48 -26.98
CA ASN A 431 -14.36 -7.63 -26.91
C ASN A 431 -15.03 -6.98 -28.13
N ASP A 432 -14.80 -7.53 -29.33
CA ASP A 432 -15.39 -7.07 -30.59
C ASP A 432 -16.88 -7.47 -30.67
N LYS A 433 -17.68 -6.72 -31.44
CA LYS A 433 -19.16 -6.81 -31.54
C LYS A 433 -19.76 -8.19 -31.89
N ALA A 434 -18.94 -9.21 -32.15
CA ALA A 434 -19.38 -10.55 -32.51
C ALA A 434 -19.74 -11.45 -31.32
N GLU A 435 -19.24 -11.14 -30.11
CA GLU A 435 -19.66 -11.77 -28.85
C GLU A 435 -19.54 -10.71 -27.76
N THR A 436 -20.60 -9.94 -27.53
CA THR A 436 -20.61 -8.91 -26.49
C THR A 436 -20.73 -9.59 -25.13
N PHE A 437 -19.70 -9.47 -24.30
CA PHE A 437 -19.84 -9.65 -22.86
C PHE A 437 -20.75 -8.54 -22.34
N GLU A 438 -22.05 -8.79 -22.34
CA GLU A 438 -23.02 -7.83 -21.85
C GLU A 438 -23.21 -8.01 -20.34
N PRO A 439 -23.23 -6.92 -19.55
CA PRO A 439 -23.55 -7.02 -18.14
C PRO A 439 -24.98 -7.56 -17.97
N LYS A 440 -25.17 -8.55 -17.08
CA LYS A 440 -26.48 -9.16 -16.84
C LYS A 440 -27.51 -8.10 -16.39
N THR A 441 -28.64 -8.05 -17.09
CA THR A 441 -29.75 -7.11 -16.85
C THR A 441 -30.42 -7.23 -15.47
N SER A 442 -30.17 -8.32 -14.75
CA SER A 442 -30.79 -8.64 -13.45
C SER A 442 -30.01 -8.14 -12.23
N VAL A 443 -28.86 -7.51 -12.43
CA VAL A 443 -28.04 -6.94 -11.35
C VAL A 443 -28.50 -5.49 -11.16
N SER A 444 -29.10 -5.18 -10.01
CA SER A 444 -29.73 -3.90 -9.56
C SER A 444 -28.89 -2.60 -9.68
N TRP A 445 -27.78 -2.62 -10.42
CA TRP A 445 -26.78 -1.57 -10.54
C TRP A 445 -26.97 -0.71 -11.81
N ILE A 446 -28.07 -0.95 -12.55
CA ILE A 446 -28.30 -0.56 -13.95
C ILE A 446 -28.76 0.88 -14.16
N ASP A 447 -29.20 1.61 -13.14
CA ASP A 447 -29.67 2.99 -13.35
C ASP A 447 -28.53 4.01 -13.59
N TYR A 448 -27.26 3.58 -13.61
CA TYR A 448 -26.11 4.49 -13.82
C TYR A 448 -25.23 4.17 -15.03
N ILE A 449 -25.43 3.04 -15.73
CA ILE A 449 -24.73 2.77 -17.00
C ILE A 449 -25.56 3.43 -18.11
N SER A 450 -25.54 4.76 -18.16
CA SER A 450 -26.13 5.48 -19.26
C SER A 450 -25.38 5.12 -20.54
N HIS A 451 -26.07 4.46 -21.47
CA HIS A 451 -25.88 4.48 -22.92
C HIS A 451 -24.44 4.33 -23.44
N THR A 452 -24.17 3.21 -24.13
CA THR A 452 -23.22 3.04 -25.26
C THR A 452 -21.75 2.70 -25.03
N GLU A 453 -21.23 2.52 -23.81
CA GLU A 453 -19.82 2.11 -23.64
C GLU A 453 -19.64 0.59 -23.45
N GLN A 454 -18.82 -0.03 -24.31
CA GLN A 454 -18.42 -1.44 -24.17
C GLN A 454 -17.60 -1.62 -22.88
N ILE A 455 -17.99 -2.58 -22.05
CA ILE A 455 -17.24 -2.97 -20.85
C ILE A 455 -16.15 -3.96 -21.25
N TYR A 456 -14.97 -3.78 -20.67
CA TYR A 456 -13.78 -4.56 -20.99
C TYR A 456 -13.15 -5.24 -19.77
N GLY A 457 -13.83 -5.28 -18.62
CA GLY A 457 -13.32 -6.03 -17.48
C GLY A 457 -14.12 -5.88 -16.19
N LEU A 458 -13.65 -6.60 -15.17
CA LEU A 458 -14.24 -6.69 -13.83
C LEU A 458 -13.15 -6.64 -12.75
N GLU A 459 -13.36 -5.80 -11.74
CA GLU A 459 -12.62 -5.85 -10.47
C GLU A 459 -13.21 -6.97 -9.59
N LEU A 460 -12.37 -7.92 -9.15
CA LEU A 460 -12.76 -9.02 -8.26
C LEU A 460 -12.96 -8.56 -6.81
N LYS A 461 -13.61 -9.36 -5.97
CA LYS A 461 -13.81 -9.01 -4.54
C LYS A 461 -12.54 -9.00 -3.70
N GLN A 462 -11.52 -9.73 -4.11
CA GLN A 462 -10.29 -9.92 -3.34
C GLN A 462 -9.06 -9.91 -4.24
N THR A 463 -7.92 -9.60 -3.65
CA THR A 463 -6.62 -9.78 -4.29
C THR A 463 -6.29 -11.26 -4.30
N LEU A 464 -5.92 -11.77 -5.47
CA LEU A 464 -5.45 -13.14 -5.63
C LEU A 464 -3.97 -13.19 -5.22
N ASN A 465 -3.71 -13.82 -4.07
CA ASN A 465 -2.38 -14.03 -3.53
C ASN A 465 -2.09 -15.52 -3.45
N TYR A 466 -0.84 -15.89 -3.72
CA TYR A 466 -0.39 -17.26 -3.79
C TYR A 466 0.96 -17.42 -3.12
N SER A 467 1.22 -18.63 -2.60
CA SER A 467 2.52 -19.00 -2.07
C SER A 467 3.08 -20.18 -2.87
N ALA A 468 4.38 -20.13 -3.15
CA ALA A 468 5.18 -21.19 -3.73
C ALA A 468 6.06 -21.76 -2.61
N LYS A 469 5.78 -22.98 -2.18
CA LYS A 469 6.49 -23.61 -1.05
C LYS A 469 7.11 -24.95 -1.48
N PRO A 470 8.35 -25.26 -1.05
CA PRO A 470 9.04 -26.49 -1.43
C PRO A 470 8.31 -27.78 -1.04
N ASP A 471 7.59 -27.76 0.08
CA ASP A 471 6.98 -28.96 0.67
C ASP A 471 5.46 -29.05 0.43
N GLU A 472 4.92 -28.25 -0.49
CA GLU A 472 3.50 -28.23 -0.85
C GLU A 472 3.28 -28.58 -2.34
N LYS A 473 2.04 -28.95 -2.68
CA LYS A 473 1.66 -29.27 -4.08
C LYS A 473 1.60 -28.03 -4.99
N ASN A 474 1.52 -26.84 -4.40
CA ASN A 474 1.43 -25.54 -5.09
C ASN A 474 0.39 -25.51 -6.22
N ILE A 475 -0.85 -25.88 -5.88
CA ILE A 475 -2.00 -25.72 -6.79
C ILE A 475 -2.58 -24.33 -6.55
N TRP A 476 -2.53 -23.48 -7.57
CA TRP A 476 -2.99 -22.09 -7.52
C TRP A 476 -4.36 -21.98 -8.16
N GLU A 477 -5.38 -21.99 -7.31
CA GLU A 477 -6.78 -21.85 -7.73
C GLU A 477 -7.09 -20.39 -8.13
N ILE A 478 -7.61 -20.20 -9.34
CA ILE A 478 -8.09 -18.92 -9.85
C ILE A 478 -9.61 -19.03 -10.03
N ASN A 479 -10.36 -18.56 -9.04
CA ASN A 479 -11.82 -18.58 -9.09
C ASN A 479 -12.36 -17.32 -9.77
N LEU A 480 -12.94 -17.49 -10.97
CA LEU A 480 -13.50 -16.40 -11.77
C LEU A 480 -15.02 -16.48 -11.90
N SER A 481 -15.70 -17.18 -10.99
CA SER A 481 -17.18 -17.30 -10.98
C SER A 481 -17.92 -15.96 -10.93
N GLU A 482 -17.29 -14.90 -10.40
CA GLU A 482 -17.85 -13.55 -10.41
C GLU A 482 -17.98 -12.98 -11.83
N LEU A 483 -17.09 -13.38 -12.74
CA LEU A 483 -17.15 -12.99 -14.15
C LEU A 483 -18.43 -13.53 -14.79
N GLU A 484 -18.79 -14.78 -14.50
CA GLU A 484 -20.04 -15.43 -14.96
C GLU A 484 -21.30 -14.83 -14.36
N GLN A 485 -21.21 -14.33 -13.14
CA GLN A 485 -22.33 -13.65 -12.50
C GLN A 485 -22.55 -12.26 -13.08
N THR A 486 -21.47 -11.62 -13.56
CA THR A 486 -21.50 -10.24 -14.03
C THR A 486 -21.81 -10.16 -15.53
N PHE A 487 -21.24 -11.04 -16.35
CA PHE A 487 -21.40 -11.02 -17.79
C PHE A 487 -22.23 -12.18 -18.32
N GLU A 488 -23.02 -11.91 -19.35
CA GLU A 488 -23.58 -12.90 -20.27
C GLU A 488 -22.78 -12.90 -21.56
N ILE A 489 -22.66 -14.08 -22.18
CA ILE A 489 -22.15 -14.20 -23.55
C ILE A 489 -23.39 -14.31 -24.43
N GLU A 490 -23.68 -13.26 -25.20
CA GLU A 490 -24.63 -13.38 -26.31
C GLU A 490 -23.99 -14.25 -27.41
N LYS A 491 -24.78 -15.22 -27.88
CA LYS A 491 -24.38 -16.21 -28.90
C LYS A 491 -24.54 -15.70 -30.32
#